data_AF-A0A2D6X0H8-F1
#
_entry.id   AF-A0A2D6X0H8-F1
#
_cell.length_a   1.000
_cell.length_b   1.000
_cell.length_c   1.000
_cell.angle_alpha   90.00
_cell.angle_beta   90.00
_cell.angle_gamma   90.00
#
_symmetry.space_group_name_H-M   'P 1'
#
loop_
_entity.id
_entity.type
_entity.pdbx_description
1 polymer ?
#
loop_
_entity_poly.entity_id
_entity_poly.type
_entity_poly.pdbx_seq_one_letter_code
_entity_poly.pdbx_strand_id
1 'polypeptide(L)' 'MNFNHLMEARLLKRKCTIGKGECYWIPVGNIRSTHGNNVHLTMYCKHCAGREDLFLSKQDYEIQERLILQELQNAHAR' A
#
# COMPACT_ATOMS: atom_id res chain seq x y z
N MET A 1 4.27 8.80 -2.55
CA MET A 1 3.05 8.24 -3.19
C MET A 1 2.17 7.66 -2.10
N ASN A 2 0.86 7.87 -2.19
CA ASN A 2 -0.13 7.33 -1.25
C ASN A 2 -0.63 5.98 -1.78
N PHE A 3 -0.51 4.93 -0.97
CA PHE A 3 -0.90 3.56 -1.35
C PHE A 3 -2.19 3.12 -0.68
N ASN A 4 -3.06 4.05 -0.29
CA ASN A 4 -4.39 3.76 0.25
C ASN A 4 -5.18 2.80 -0.66
N HIS A 5 -5.02 2.86 -1.98
CA HIS A 5 -5.69 1.95 -2.92
C HIS A 5 -5.31 0.47 -2.75
N LEU A 6 -4.18 0.15 -2.10
CA LEU A 6 -3.76 -1.21 -1.76
C LEU A 6 -4.34 -1.72 -0.44
N MET A 7 -4.93 -0.84 0.36
CA MET A 7 -5.47 -1.20 1.66
C MET A 7 -6.88 -1.74 1.50
N GLU A 8 -7.24 -2.73 2.32
CA GLU A 8 -8.62 -3.17 2.40
C GLU A 8 -9.57 -2.01 2.72
N ALA A 9 -10.76 -2.01 2.12
CA ALA A 9 -11.77 -0.97 2.34
C ALA A 9 -12.10 -0.77 3.83
N ARG A 10 -11.99 -1.82 4.65
CA ARG A 10 -12.16 -1.75 6.10
C ARG A 10 -11.08 -0.91 6.78
N LEU A 11 -9.83 -1.03 6.34
CA LEU A 11 -8.69 -0.26 6.86
C LEU A 11 -8.75 1.20 6.40
N LEU A 12 -9.27 1.47 5.20
CA LEU A 12 -9.48 2.84 4.72
C LEU A 12 -10.57 3.58 5.48
N LYS A 13 -11.59 2.86 5.95
CA LYS A 13 -12.65 3.43 6.81
C LYS A 13 -12.20 3.68 8.24
N ARG A 14 -11.04 3.15 8.66
CA ARG A 14 -10.48 3.46 9.98
C ARG A 14 -9.98 4.90 9.99
N LYS A 15 -10.38 5.65 11.01
CA LYS A 15 -9.82 6.97 11.27
C LYS A 15 -8.37 6.83 11.71
N CYS A 16 -7.54 7.74 11.24
CA CYS A 16 -6.18 7.91 11.73
C CYS A 16 -6.21 8.19 13.25
N THR A 17 -5.35 7.52 14.03
CA THR A 17 -5.36 7.64 15.49
C THR A 17 -4.80 8.97 16.01
N ILE A 18 -3.95 9.64 15.23
CA ILE A 18 -3.28 10.90 15.62
C ILE A 18 -3.90 12.12 14.91
N GLY A 19 -4.65 11.91 13.83
CA GLY A 19 -5.24 13.00 13.03
C GLY A 19 -6.73 12.80 12.75
N LYS A 20 -7.49 13.88 12.55
CA LYS A 20 -8.93 13.82 12.21
C LYS A 20 -9.23 13.37 10.77
N GLY A 21 -8.26 12.81 10.04
CA GLY A 21 -8.36 12.51 8.61
C GLY A 21 -8.08 11.05 8.25
N GLU A 22 -8.00 10.80 6.95
CA GLU A 22 -7.60 9.50 6.41
C GLU A 22 -6.13 9.19 6.69
N CYS A 23 -5.83 7.91 6.84
CA CYS A 23 -4.45 7.44 6.91
C CYS A 23 -3.73 7.70 5.59
N TYR A 24 -2.41 7.90 5.66
CA TYR A 24 -1.53 7.99 4.49
C TYR A 24 -0.59 6.80 4.51
N TRP A 25 -0.96 5.73 3.83
CA TRP A 25 -0.21 4.47 3.85
C TRP A 25 0.91 4.48 2.81
N ILE A 26 2.09 4.05 3.24
CA ILE A 26 3.26 3.83 2.38
C ILE A 26 3.84 2.44 2.62
N PRO A 27 4.34 1.75 1.59
CA PRO A 27 5.08 0.52 1.77
C PRO A 27 6.42 0.81 2.47
N VAL A 28 6.81 -0.07 3.38
CA VAL A 28 8.08 -0.01 4.09
C VAL A 28 8.70 -1.40 4.19
N GLY A 29 10.04 -1.44 4.17
CA GLY A 29 10.79 -2.68 4.28
C GLY A 29 10.87 -3.48 2.98
N ASN A 30 11.25 -4.76 3.12
CA ASN A 30 11.47 -5.65 1.98
C ASN A 30 10.18 -6.38 1.61
N ILE A 31 9.85 -6.38 0.32
CA ILE A 31 8.77 -7.19 -0.25
C ILE A 31 9.22 -8.66 -0.23
N ARG A 32 8.40 -9.55 0.33
CA ARG A 32 8.73 -10.98 0.42
C ARG A 32 7.72 -11.81 -0.34
N SER A 33 8.19 -12.69 -1.20
CA SER A 33 7.40 -13.79 -1.75
C SER A 33 7.28 -14.91 -0.70
N THR A 34 6.07 -15.38 -0.47
CA THR A 34 5.76 -16.46 0.48
C THR A 34 5.32 -17.72 -0.25
N HIS A 35 5.31 -18.86 0.44
CA HIS A 35 4.84 -20.14 -0.14
C HIS A 35 3.38 -20.00 -0.60
N GLY A 36 3.09 -20.45 -1.83
CA GLY A 36 1.75 -20.31 -2.43
C GLY A 36 1.55 -19.07 -3.32
N ASN A 37 2.63 -18.45 -3.83
CA ASN A 37 2.58 -17.29 -4.73
C ASN A 37 1.88 -16.06 -4.13
N ASN A 38 2.02 -15.84 -2.82
CA ASN A 38 1.55 -14.62 -2.17
C ASN A 38 2.72 -13.68 -1.90
N VAL A 39 2.45 -12.38 -1.99
CA VAL A 39 3.39 -11.29 -1.73
C VAL A 39 3.03 -10.65 -0.40
N HIS A 40 4.00 -10.63 0.51
CA HIS A 40 3.90 -9.94 1.79
C HIS A 40 4.55 -8.55 1.71
N LEU A 41 3.80 -7.55 2.13
CA LEU A 41 4.18 -6.14 2.11
C LEU A 41 3.80 -5.50 3.45
N THR A 42 4.75 -4.83 4.10
CA THR A 42 4.45 -4.05 5.30
C THR A 42 4.13 -2.61 4.92
N MET A 43 3.02 -2.09 5.43
CA MET A 43 2.56 -0.72 5.24
C MET A 43 2.74 0.09 6.51
N TYR A 44 3.06 1.36 6.34
CA TYR A 44 3.24 2.33 7.42
C TYR A 44 2.43 3.59 7.14
N CYS A 45 1.65 4.04 8.11
CA CYS A 45 0.94 5.30 8.02
C CYS A 45 1.85 6.45 8.46
N LYS A 46 2.12 7.40 7.56
CA LYS A 46 2.94 8.58 7.90
C LYS A 46 2.30 9.49 8.95
N HIS A 47 0.98 9.44 9.11
CA HIS A 47 0.25 10.33 10.02
C HIS A 47 0.18 9.80 11.44
N CYS A 48 -0.20 8.53 11.63
CA CYS A 48 -0.35 7.94 12.96
C CYS A 48 0.74 6.96 13.38
N ALA A 49 1.75 6.75 12.54
CA ALA A 49 2.77 5.72 12.72
C ALA A 49 2.23 4.27 12.82
N GLY A 50 0.96 4.05 12.46
CA GLY A 50 0.37 2.71 12.39
C GLY A 50 1.10 1.83 11.39
N ARG A 51 1.15 0.52 11.68
CA ARG A 51 1.71 -0.50 10.79
C ARG A 51 0.67 -1.57 10.52
N GLU A 52 0.59 -1.99 9.27
CA GLU A 52 -0.32 -3.04 8.82
C GLU A 52 0.43 -3.92 7.82
N ASP A 53 0.30 -5.23 7.94
CA ASP A 53 0.86 -6.18 6.97
C ASP A 53 -0.20 -6.57 5.94
N LEU A 54 0.13 -6.43 4.67
CA LEU A 54 -0.68 -6.82 3.52
C LEU A 54 -0.14 -8.12 2.93
N PHE A 55 -1.05 -9.05 2.69
CA PHE A 55 -0.79 -10.29 1.97
C PHE A 55 -1.60 -10.24 0.68
N LEU A 56 -0.90 -9.99 -0.43
CA LEU A 56 -1.48 -9.91 -1.76
C LEU A 56 -1.25 -11.25 -2.49
N SER A 57 -2.14 -11.63 -3.38
CA SER A 57 -1.77 -12.65 -4.37
C SER A 57 -0.72 -12.07 -5.32
N LYS A 58 0.07 -12.93 -5.97
CA LYS A 58 1.02 -12.49 -7.01
C LYS A 58 0.32 -11.72 -8.14
N GLN A 59 -0.89 -12.15 -8.53
CA GLN A 59 -1.68 -11.47 -9.56
C GLN A 59 -2.08 -10.06 -9.12
N ASP A 60 -2.56 -9.92 -7.88
CA ASP A 60 -2.92 -8.60 -7.35
C ASP A 60 -1.68 -7.71 -7.27
N TYR A 61 -0.55 -8.24 -6.82
CA TYR A 61 0.70 -7.50 -6.78
C TYR A 61 1.14 -7.01 -8.17
N GLU A 62 1.13 -7.87 -9.19
CA GLU A 62 1.54 -7.50 -10.56
C GLU A 62 0.62 -6.47 -11.21
N ILE A 63 -0.70 -6.57 -11.00
CA ILE A 63 -1.67 -5.58 -11.47
C ILE A 63 -1.36 -4.22 -10.83
N GLN A 64 -1.08 -4.22 -9.53
CA GLN A 64 -0.82 -2.99 -8.78
C GLN A 64 0.55 -2.40 -9.12
N GLU A 65 1.59 -3.22 -9.29
CA GLU A 65 2.90 -2.80 -9.78
C GLU A 65 2.79 -2.09 -11.13
N ARG A 66 1.99 -2.63 -12.06
CA ARG A 66 1.72 -1.99 -13.35
C ARG A 66 1.06 -0.61 -13.20
N LEU A 67 0.07 -0.48 -12.32
CA LEU A 67 -0.61 0.81 -12.06
C LEU A 67 0.35 1.85 -11.46
N ILE A 68 1.21 1.44 -10.54
CA ILE A 68 2.23 2.32 -9.92
C ILE A 68 3.23 2.79 -10.98
N LEU A 69 3.71 1.88 -11.84
CA LEU A 69 4.65 2.22 -12.91
C LEU A 69 4.03 3.20 -13.92
N GLN A 70 2.75 3.04 -14.26
CA GLN A 70 2.02 3.98 -15.11
C GLN A 70 1.91 5.36 -14.47
N GLU A 71 1.59 5.43 -13.18
CA GLU A 71 1.47 6.71 -12.46
C GLU A 71 2.81 7.44 -12.37
N LEU A 72 3.90 6.71 -12.16
CA LEU A 72 5.27 7.24 -12.20
C LEU A 72 5.61 7.81 -13.58
N GLN A 73 5.33 7.08 -14.66
CA GLN A 73 5.55 7.58 -16.02
C GLN A 73 4.76 8.86 -16.30
N ASN A 74 3.50 8.91 -15.86
CA ASN A 74 2.65 10.09 -16.03
C ASN A 74 3.10 11.29 -15.18
N ALA A 75 3.66 11.05 -14.00
CA ALA A 75 4.19 12.10 -13.12
C ALA A 75 5.47 12.74 -13.67
N HIS A 76 6.29 11.99 -14.41
CA HIS A 76 7.51 12.48 -15.07
C HIS A 76 7.25 13.15 -16.43
N ALA A 77 6.04 13.05 -16.97
CA ALA A 77 5.64 13.67 -18.24
C ALA A 77 5.02 15.08 -18.08
N ARG A 78 4.97 15.62 -16.86
CA ARG A 78 4.51 16.98 -16.53
C ARG A 78 5.66 17.83 -16.02
#